data_AF-A0A9X3FDZ4-F1
#
_entry.id   AF-A0A9X3FDZ4-F1
#
_cell.length_a   1.000
_cell.length_b   1.000
_cell.length_c   1.000
_cell.angle_alpha   90.00
_cell.angle_beta   90.00
_cell.angle_gamma   90.00
#
_symmetry.space_group_name_H-M   'P 1'
#
loop_
_entity.id
_entity.type
_entity.pdbx_description
1 polymer ?
#
loop_
_entity_poly.entity_id
_entity_poly.type
_entity_poly.pdbx_seq_one_letter_code
_entity_poly.pdbx_strand_id
1 'polypeptide(L)'
;MSVSGNQEQLKKRIQELESKLSGMKLELEHARFQNETETDKRRFYQLIADFAFGWELWFDPKGQINYCSPSCYDLTGFTSNQIIGSSGIKELLVYEMDRIKYAGFIEGALNQVLVNQTLEFRILTRTKQLRWCIMSVRGVYDEKGKYLGIRASVQDTTRLKNAMGHISELEKGKEFELRTKQRLQSELELKDRELVSFLLQLSQKNELISKSANLLKKGKHGDDKHIKIVLEQLEEILKGNSVQTPDWVMIEKQMEKSHPGFLNRLQTKYPVISVKDQKLCCYIRLGLSSKEISGLLNITPKSVEIARVRLRQKLQLSSKIRLSTFLMQF
;
A
#
# COMPACT_ATOMS: atom_id res chain seq x y z
N MET A 1 -19.71 -78.16 66.28
CA MET A 1 -18.34 -77.92 65.76
C MET A 1 -18.28 -76.94 64.58
N SER A 2 -19.38 -76.31 64.12
CA SER A 2 -19.40 -75.43 62.94
C SER A 2 -19.29 -73.91 63.22
N VAL A 3 -19.50 -73.46 64.46
CA VAL A 3 -19.55 -72.02 64.81
C VAL A 3 -18.16 -71.43 65.06
N SER A 4 -17.22 -72.21 65.62
CA SER A 4 -15.85 -71.76 65.89
C SER A 4 -15.03 -71.53 64.62
N GLY A 5 -15.15 -72.44 63.63
CA GLY A 5 -14.46 -72.31 62.34
C GLY A 5 -14.89 -71.07 61.53
N ASN A 6 -16.16 -70.67 61.63
CA ASN A 6 -16.69 -69.50 60.94
C ASN A 6 -16.22 -68.18 61.59
N GLN A 7 -16.13 -68.13 62.93
CA GLN A 7 -15.56 -66.97 63.64
C GLN A 7 -14.07 -66.77 63.36
N GLU A 8 -13.31 -67.86 63.22
CA GLU A 8 -11.89 -67.81 62.92
C GLU A 8 -11.61 -67.38 61.47
N GLN A 9 -12.48 -67.80 60.55
CA GLN A 9 -12.45 -67.37 59.16
C GLN A 9 -12.83 -65.88 59.00
N LEU A 10 -13.81 -65.39 59.77
CA LEU A 10 -14.14 -63.96 59.85
C LEU A 10 -12.99 -63.13 60.43
N LYS A 11 -12.34 -63.59 61.49
CA LYS A 11 -11.17 -62.91 62.07
C LYS A 11 -10.02 -62.78 61.06
N LYS A 12 -9.69 -63.87 60.34
CA LYS A 12 -8.70 -63.83 59.26
C LYS A 12 -9.09 -62.83 58.17
N ARG A 13 -10.37 -62.78 57.80
CA ARG A 13 -10.85 -61.86 56.76
C ARG A 13 -10.81 -60.40 57.20
N ILE A 14 -11.15 -60.11 58.46
CA ILE A 14 -11.01 -58.77 59.04
C ILE A 14 -9.54 -58.35 59.03
N GLN A 15 -8.63 -59.23 59.46
CA GLN A 15 -7.20 -58.95 59.48
C GLN A 15 -6.60 -58.74 58.07
N GLU A 16 -7.06 -59.50 57.08
CA GLU A 16 -6.75 -59.25 55.66
C GLU A 16 -7.26 -57.89 55.18
N LEU A 17 -8.51 -57.54 55.51
CA LEU A 17 -9.12 -56.27 55.11
C LEU A 17 -8.45 -55.07 55.79
N GLU A 18 -8.06 -55.19 57.05
CA GLU A 18 -7.30 -54.18 57.80
C GLU A 18 -5.90 -53.97 57.21
N SER A 19 -5.23 -55.05 56.82
CA SER A 19 -3.95 -54.99 56.11
C SER A 19 -4.08 -54.30 54.75
N LYS A 20 -5.10 -54.66 53.97
CA LYS A 20 -5.40 -54.00 52.69
C LYS A 20 -5.77 -52.52 52.86
N LEU A 21 -6.60 -52.19 53.85
CA LEU A 21 -7.00 -50.82 54.14
C LEU A 21 -5.78 -49.97 54.54
N SER A 22 -4.86 -50.55 55.31
CA SER A 22 -3.61 -49.89 55.70
C SER A 22 -2.70 -49.65 54.49
N GLY A 23 -2.57 -50.63 53.59
CA GLY A 23 -1.85 -50.47 52.32
C GLY A 23 -2.44 -49.36 51.43
N MET A 24 -3.76 -49.36 51.25
CA MET A 24 -4.45 -48.34 50.45
C MET A 24 -4.34 -46.93 51.06
N LYS A 25 -4.34 -46.80 52.40
CA LYS A 25 -4.12 -45.51 53.07
C LYS A 25 -2.72 -44.97 52.81
N LEU A 26 -1.70 -45.84 52.86
CA LEU A 26 -0.32 -45.46 52.59
C LEU A 26 -0.15 -45.00 51.13
N GLU A 27 -0.73 -45.74 50.17
CA GLU A 27 -0.74 -45.36 48.75
C GLU A 27 -1.45 -44.03 48.52
N LEU A 28 -2.57 -43.79 49.20
CA LEU A 28 -3.33 -42.53 49.12
C LEU A 28 -2.54 -41.35 49.70
N GLU A 29 -1.86 -41.52 50.84
CA GLU A 29 -0.98 -40.51 51.41
C GLU A 29 0.19 -40.20 50.47
N HIS A 30 0.81 -41.22 49.89
CA HIS A 30 1.89 -41.04 48.93
C HIS A 30 1.42 -40.29 47.67
N ALA A 31 0.27 -40.66 47.11
CA ALA A 31 -0.32 -39.99 45.95
C ALA A 31 -0.71 -38.53 46.26
N ARG A 32 -1.23 -38.26 47.47
CA ARG A 32 -1.53 -36.88 47.92
C ARG A 32 -0.27 -36.04 48.01
N PHE A 33 0.79 -36.56 48.63
CA PHE A 33 2.06 -35.86 48.76
C PHE A 33 2.66 -35.53 47.39
N GLN A 34 2.66 -36.48 46.43
CA GLN A 34 3.13 -36.25 45.06
C GLN A 34 2.30 -35.18 44.34
N ASN A 35 0.97 -35.19 44.50
CA ASN A 35 0.09 -34.22 43.87
C ASN A 35 0.28 -32.81 44.48
N GLU A 36 0.48 -32.72 45.80
CA GLU A 36 0.81 -31.46 46.48
C GLU A 36 2.15 -30.89 45.98
N THR A 37 3.19 -31.72 45.88
CA THR A 37 4.49 -31.28 45.31
C THR A 37 4.38 -30.87 43.84
N GLU A 38 3.61 -31.57 43.00
CA GLU A 38 3.38 -31.17 41.61
C GLU A 38 2.57 -29.87 41.49
N THR A 39 1.55 -29.68 42.34
CA THR A 39 0.78 -28.43 42.37
C THR A 39 1.63 -27.25 42.84
N ASP A 40 2.52 -27.44 43.81
CA ASP A 40 3.47 -26.42 44.25
C ASP A 40 4.49 -26.06 43.18
N LYS A 41 5.07 -27.05 42.49
CA LYS A 41 5.94 -26.80 41.32
C LYS A 41 5.21 -26.01 40.24
N ARG A 42 3.97 -26.40 39.91
CA ARG A 42 3.17 -25.70 38.89
C ARG A 42 2.90 -24.25 39.28
N ARG A 43 2.54 -23.98 40.54
CA ARG A 43 2.38 -22.62 41.06
C ARG A 43 3.68 -21.83 40.99
N PHE A 44 4.80 -22.43 41.37
CA PHE A 44 6.11 -21.78 41.31
C PHE A 44 6.47 -21.36 39.87
N TYR A 45 6.31 -22.26 38.89
CA TYR A 45 6.58 -21.92 37.50
C TYR A 45 5.60 -20.89 36.92
N GLN A 46 4.33 -20.93 37.32
CA GLN A 46 3.36 -19.88 36.98
C GLN A 46 3.79 -18.53 37.53
N LEU A 47 4.23 -18.45 38.78
CA LEU A 47 4.76 -17.22 39.37
C LEU A 47 5.97 -16.68 38.57
N ILE A 48 6.92 -17.54 38.21
CA ILE A 48 8.07 -17.10 37.39
C ILE A 48 7.61 -16.48 36.06
N ALA A 49 6.64 -17.09 35.39
CA ALA A 49 6.12 -16.60 34.12
C ALA A 49 5.26 -15.33 34.29
N ASP A 50 4.46 -15.26 35.36
CA ASP A 50 3.56 -14.14 35.64
C ASP A 50 4.30 -12.86 36.04
N PHE A 51 5.47 -13.00 36.67
CA PHE A 51 6.34 -11.90 37.07
C PHE A 51 7.49 -11.64 36.09
N ALA A 52 7.49 -12.29 34.91
CA ALA A 52 8.44 -11.96 33.86
C ALA A 52 8.23 -10.52 33.38
N PHE A 53 9.31 -9.73 33.25
CA PHE A 53 9.22 -8.38 32.68
C PHE A 53 8.76 -8.37 31.22
N GLY A 54 9.06 -9.45 30.48
CA GLY A 54 8.58 -9.65 29.11
C GLY A 54 7.13 -10.12 29.07
N TRP A 55 6.44 -9.80 27.98
CA TRP A 55 5.16 -10.42 27.69
C TRP A 55 5.40 -11.84 27.17
N GLU A 56 5.01 -12.83 27.98
CA GLU A 56 5.21 -14.25 27.71
C GLU A 56 3.93 -14.88 27.17
N LEU A 57 4.08 -15.73 26.16
CA LEU A 57 2.99 -16.43 25.49
C LEU A 57 3.36 -17.90 25.33
N TRP A 58 2.36 -18.77 25.40
CA TRP A 58 2.48 -20.15 24.96
C TRP A 58 1.37 -20.45 23.96
N PHE A 59 1.78 -20.88 22.78
CA PHE A 59 0.90 -21.35 21.72
C PHE A 59 0.93 -22.87 21.66
N ASP A 60 -0.22 -23.49 21.48
CA ASP A 60 -0.31 -24.90 21.12
C ASP A 60 0.14 -25.13 19.65
N PRO A 61 0.28 -26.39 19.20
CA PRO A 61 0.66 -26.68 17.81
C PRO A 61 -0.32 -26.17 16.74
N LYS A 62 -1.56 -25.80 17.13
CA LYS A 62 -2.58 -25.24 16.24
C LYS A 62 -2.54 -23.70 16.23
N GLY A 63 -1.65 -23.08 17.01
CA GLY A 63 -1.53 -21.63 17.14
C GLY A 63 -2.51 -20.98 18.12
N GLN A 64 -3.22 -21.77 18.95
CA GLN A 64 -4.08 -21.23 20.01
C GLN A 64 -3.24 -20.83 21.23
N ILE A 65 -3.61 -19.72 21.87
CA ILE A 65 -2.88 -19.19 23.02
C ILE A 65 -3.35 -19.93 24.28
N ASN A 66 -2.51 -20.81 24.82
CA ASN A 66 -2.77 -21.54 26.05
C ASN A 66 -2.42 -20.74 27.31
N TYR A 67 -1.45 -19.82 27.19
CA TYR A 67 -1.03 -18.96 28.30
C TYR A 67 -0.57 -17.60 27.77
N CYS A 68 -0.86 -16.56 28.55
CA CYS A 68 -0.46 -15.19 28.31
C CYS A 68 -0.15 -14.53 29.66
N SER A 69 1.08 -14.07 29.87
CA SER A 69 1.47 -13.46 31.15
C SER A 69 0.73 -12.14 31.40
N PRO A 70 0.45 -11.78 32.66
CA PRO A 70 -0.18 -10.51 33.03
C PRO A 70 0.59 -9.27 32.56
N SER A 71 1.91 -9.38 32.37
CA SER A 71 2.80 -8.32 31.85
C SER A 71 2.39 -7.81 30.47
N CYS A 72 1.54 -8.55 29.74
CA CYS A 72 0.92 -8.08 28.51
C CYS A 72 0.17 -6.75 28.69
N TYR A 73 -0.39 -6.48 29.88
CA TYR A 73 -1.18 -5.29 30.15
C TYR A 73 -0.35 -4.01 30.04
N ASP A 74 0.86 -4.02 30.60
CA ASP A 74 1.74 -2.84 30.61
C ASP A 74 2.18 -2.46 29.20
N LEU A 75 2.39 -3.45 28.33
CA LEU A 75 2.76 -3.24 26.94
C LEU A 75 1.57 -2.88 26.05
N THR A 76 0.46 -3.60 26.18
CA THR A 76 -0.63 -3.59 25.18
C THR A 76 -1.87 -2.82 25.64
N GLY A 77 -2.09 -2.69 26.94
CA GLY A 77 -3.33 -2.19 27.55
C GLY A 77 -4.48 -3.20 27.58
N PHE A 78 -4.25 -4.45 27.15
CA PHE A 78 -5.21 -5.55 27.20
C PHE A 78 -4.81 -6.56 28.28
N THR A 79 -5.81 -7.18 28.92
CA THR A 79 -5.55 -8.24 29.89
C THR A 79 -5.31 -9.58 29.20
N SER A 80 -4.67 -10.52 29.89
CA SER A 80 -4.42 -11.88 29.37
C SER A 80 -5.68 -12.54 28.82
N ASN A 81 -6.80 -12.45 29.55
CA ASN A 81 -8.07 -13.04 29.14
C ASN A 81 -8.64 -12.40 27.87
N GLN A 82 -8.44 -11.09 27.67
CA GLN A 82 -8.87 -10.41 26.44
C GLN A 82 -8.04 -10.85 25.25
N ILE A 83 -6.74 -11.05 25.44
CA ILE A 83 -5.84 -11.53 24.38
C ILE A 83 -6.17 -12.98 24.02
N ILE A 84 -6.29 -13.86 25.02
CA ILE A 84 -6.60 -15.29 24.83
C ILE A 84 -7.99 -15.46 24.18
N GLY A 85 -8.99 -14.68 24.59
CA GLY A 85 -10.34 -14.73 24.04
C GLY A 85 -10.54 -14.01 22.71
N SER A 86 -9.50 -13.39 22.14
CA SER A 86 -9.59 -12.67 20.87
C SER A 86 -9.54 -13.61 19.66
N SER A 87 -9.79 -13.07 18.46
CA SER A 87 -9.57 -13.79 17.19
C SER A 87 -8.08 -14.05 16.88
N GLY A 88 -7.16 -13.54 17.72
CA GLY A 88 -5.73 -13.66 17.54
C GLY A 88 -4.99 -12.33 17.69
N ILE A 89 -3.72 -12.40 18.08
CA ILE A 89 -2.84 -11.24 18.28
C ILE A 89 -2.65 -10.44 16.97
N LYS A 90 -2.62 -11.11 15.81
CA LYS A 90 -2.39 -10.50 14.50
C LYS A 90 -3.47 -9.46 14.17
N GLU A 91 -4.74 -9.79 14.39
CA GLU A 91 -5.87 -8.89 14.15
C GLU A 91 -5.99 -7.84 15.25
N LEU A 92 -5.82 -8.25 16.52
CA LEU A 92 -6.05 -7.40 17.68
C LEU A 92 -5.00 -6.31 17.86
N LEU A 93 -3.72 -6.67 17.72
CA LEU A 93 -2.59 -5.84 18.14
C LEU A 93 -1.63 -5.51 17.01
N VAL A 94 -1.33 -6.44 16.10
CA VAL A 94 -0.25 -6.24 15.11
C VAL A 94 -0.60 -5.12 14.13
N TYR A 95 0.33 -4.18 13.95
CA TYR A 95 0.19 -3.07 13.01
C TYR A 95 -0.03 -3.59 11.58
N GLU A 96 -0.92 -2.97 10.83
CA GLU A 96 -1.44 -3.51 9.57
C GLU A 96 -0.34 -3.93 8.58
N MET A 97 0.68 -3.09 8.41
CA MET A 97 1.81 -3.35 7.51
C MET A 97 2.71 -4.52 7.95
N ASP A 98 2.66 -4.92 9.22
CA ASP A 98 3.51 -5.98 9.78
C ASP A 98 2.76 -7.31 9.91
N ARG A 99 1.44 -7.35 9.63
CA ARG A 99 0.58 -8.54 9.80
C ARG A 99 1.04 -9.75 8.98
N ILE A 100 1.44 -9.53 7.72
CA ILE A 100 1.91 -10.60 6.84
C ILE A 100 3.21 -11.20 7.36
N LYS A 101 4.17 -10.34 7.73
CA LYS A 101 5.47 -10.73 8.30
C LYS A 101 5.28 -11.51 9.60
N TYR A 102 4.41 -11.02 10.48
CA TYR A 102 4.08 -11.68 11.74
C TYR A 102 3.45 -13.06 11.52
N ALA A 103 2.47 -13.16 10.63
CA ALA A 103 1.80 -14.42 10.33
C ALA A 103 2.78 -15.49 9.82
N GLY A 104 3.63 -15.14 8.84
CA GLY A 104 4.62 -16.07 8.29
C GLY A 104 5.67 -16.50 9.33
N PHE A 105 6.06 -15.61 10.25
CA PHE A 105 6.98 -15.96 11.33
C PHE A 105 6.35 -16.94 12.33
N ILE A 106 5.12 -16.70 12.77
CA ILE A 106 4.40 -17.60 13.69
C ILE A 106 4.16 -18.96 13.03
N GLU A 107 3.72 -18.98 11.78
CA GLU A 107 3.51 -20.22 11.01
C GLU A 107 4.81 -21.02 10.86
N GLY A 108 5.90 -20.35 10.47
CA GLY A 108 7.22 -20.98 10.36
C GLY A 108 7.75 -21.51 11.70
N ALA A 109 7.48 -20.81 12.81
CA ALA A 109 7.85 -21.25 14.15
C ALA A 109 7.02 -22.46 14.61
N LEU A 110 5.70 -22.43 14.39
CA LEU A 110 4.81 -23.54 14.74
C LEU A 110 5.15 -24.82 13.95
N ASN A 111 5.51 -24.68 12.68
CA ASN A 111 5.95 -25.76 11.81
C ASN A 111 7.42 -26.19 12.04
N GLN A 112 8.10 -25.61 13.04
CA GLN A 112 9.50 -25.91 13.39
C GLN A 112 10.52 -25.63 12.27
N VAL A 113 10.15 -24.84 11.26
CA VAL A 113 11.05 -24.37 10.21
C VAL A 113 11.94 -23.24 10.74
N LEU A 114 11.39 -22.39 11.61
CA LEU A 114 12.10 -21.30 12.26
C LEU A 114 12.41 -21.69 13.71
N VAL A 115 13.69 -21.93 14.00
CA VAL A 115 14.16 -22.30 15.34
C VAL A 115 15.05 -21.19 15.90
N ASN A 116 14.76 -20.72 17.11
CA ASN A 116 15.52 -19.68 17.81
C ASN A 116 15.67 -18.35 17.05
N GLN A 117 14.74 -18.04 16.16
CA GLN A 117 14.71 -16.76 15.44
C GLN A 117 13.97 -15.70 16.26
N THR A 118 14.28 -14.44 15.94
CA THR A 118 13.58 -13.29 16.51
C THR A 118 12.86 -12.51 15.41
N LEU A 119 11.73 -11.91 15.77
CA LEU A 119 10.94 -11.06 14.90
C LEU A 119 10.83 -9.67 15.51
N GLU A 120 11.29 -8.66 14.79
CA GLU A 120 10.90 -7.28 15.05
C GLU A 120 9.59 -6.95 14.31
N PHE A 121 8.63 -6.38 15.02
CA PHE A 121 7.33 -5.98 14.50
C PHE A 121 6.71 -4.88 15.37
N ARG A 122 5.67 -4.23 14.85
CA ARG A 122 4.95 -3.18 15.58
C ARG A 122 3.58 -3.65 16.01
N ILE A 123 3.15 -3.14 17.16
CA ILE A 123 1.79 -3.28 17.66
C ILE A 123 1.11 -1.93 17.85
N LEU A 124 -0.21 -1.93 17.80
CA LEU A 124 -1.08 -0.84 18.26
C LEU A 124 -1.71 -1.26 19.58
N THR A 125 -1.43 -0.50 20.63
CA THR A 125 -2.01 -0.69 21.96
C THR A 125 -3.51 -0.37 21.97
N ARG A 126 -4.19 -0.67 23.08
CA ARG A 126 -5.60 -0.32 23.30
C ARG A 126 -5.88 1.17 23.09
N THR A 127 -4.93 2.03 23.46
CA THR A 127 -5.01 3.49 23.31
C THR A 127 -4.48 3.98 21.96
N LYS A 128 -4.25 3.08 20.99
CA LYS A 128 -3.75 3.36 19.63
C LYS A 128 -2.34 3.93 19.58
N GLN A 129 -1.54 3.78 20.63
CA GLN A 129 -0.12 4.07 20.58
C GLN A 129 0.63 2.97 19.82
N LEU A 130 1.53 3.37 18.92
CA LEU A 130 2.41 2.47 18.19
C LEU A 130 3.60 2.08 19.08
N ARG A 131 3.88 0.78 19.19
CA ARG A 131 5.03 0.23 19.93
C ARG A 131 5.84 -0.68 19.04
N TRP A 132 7.16 -0.59 19.14
CA TRP A 132 8.09 -1.55 18.54
C TRP A 132 8.33 -2.69 19.50
N CYS A 133 8.22 -3.90 18.99
CA CYS A 133 8.40 -5.11 19.77
C CYS A 133 9.41 -6.03 19.09
N ILE A 134 10.16 -6.76 19.90
CA ILE A 134 10.91 -7.92 19.46
C ILE A 134 10.30 -9.17 20.11
N MET A 135 9.99 -10.17 19.29
CA MET A 135 9.49 -11.47 19.72
C MET A 135 10.55 -12.53 19.49
N SER A 136 10.84 -13.32 20.52
CA SER A 136 11.70 -14.49 20.44
C SER A 136 10.87 -15.74 20.69
N VAL A 137 11.06 -16.80 19.88
CA VAL A 137 10.29 -18.04 19.99
C VAL A 137 11.17 -19.26 20.25
N ARG A 138 10.66 -20.20 21.04
CA ARG A 138 11.26 -21.52 21.27
C ARG A 138 10.19 -22.61 21.23
N GLY A 139 10.54 -23.76 20.65
CA GLY A 139 9.70 -24.95 20.72
C GLY A 139 9.64 -25.51 22.14
N VAL A 140 8.47 -25.99 22.53
CA VAL A 140 8.21 -26.66 23.81
C VAL A 140 7.95 -28.13 23.55
N TYR A 141 8.62 -29.00 24.31
CA TYR A 141 8.52 -30.44 24.19
C TYR A 141 8.29 -31.07 25.56
N ASP A 142 7.56 -32.18 25.61
CA ASP A 142 7.47 -32.98 26.84
C ASP A 142 8.73 -33.83 27.07
N GLU A 143 8.79 -34.53 28.20
CA GLU A 143 9.91 -35.40 28.58
C GLU A 143 10.14 -36.56 27.59
N LYS A 144 9.14 -36.89 26.76
CA LYS A 144 9.21 -37.94 25.72
C LYS A 144 9.57 -37.37 24.35
N GLY A 145 9.86 -36.06 24.26
CA GLY A 145 10.20 -35.37 23.02
C GLY A 145 9.00 -35.02 22.13
N LYS A 146 7.76 -35.16 22.62
CA LYS A 146 6.56 -34.76 21.87
C LYS A 146 6.46 -33.24 21.85
N TYR A 147 6.24 -32.69 20.66
CA TYR A 147 6.03 -31.26 20.47
C TYR A 147 4.70 -30.78 21.08
N LEU A 148 4.76 -29.73 21.90
CA LEU A 148 3.62 -29.11 22.59
C LEU A 148 3.32 -27.69 22.10
N GLY A 149 4.04 -27.20 21.08
CA GLY A 149 3.87 -25.85 20.52
C GLY A 149 5.05 -24.94 20.81
N ILE A 150 4.83 -23.63 20.82
CA ILE A 150 5.90 -22.63 20.97
C ILE A 150 5.67 -21.71 22.18
N ARG A 151 6.75 -21.42 22.90
CA ARG A 151 6.81 -20.29 23.84
C ARG A 151 7.33 -19.07 23.09
N ALA A 152 6.68 -17.93 23.27
CA ALA A 152 7.15 -16.65 22.76
C ALA A 152 7.38 -15.66 23.92
N SER A 153 8.45 -14.88 23.83
CA SER A 153 8.74 -13.76 24.71
C SER A 153 8.78 -12.48 23.90
N VAL A 154 8.02 -11.47 24.30
CA VAL A 154 7.88 -10.18 23.61
C VAL A 154 8.38 -9.05 24.50
N GLN A 155 9.26 -8.21 23.97
CA GLN A 155 9.82 -7.05 24.67
C GLN A 155 9.54 -5.75 23.92
N ASP A 156 9.21 -4.68 24.64
CA ASP A 156 9.08 -3.33 24.09
C ASP A 156 10.48 -2.75 23.79
N THR A 157 10.78 -2.54 22.51
CA THR A 157 12.02 -1.93 22.04
C THR A 157 11.83 -0.50 21.55
N THR A 158 10.65 0.10 21.78
CA THR A 158 10.33 1.47 21.31
C THR A 158 11.33 2.49 21.84
N ARG A 159 11.65 2.45 23.14
CA ARG A 159 12.62 3.38 23.74
C ARG A 159 14.02 3.19 23.16
N LEU A 160 14.42 1.95 22.92
CA LEU A 160 15.72 1.63 22.31
C LEU A 160 15.78 2.13 20.85
N LYS A 161 14.75 1.87 20.04
CA LYS A 161 14.65 2.34 18.65
C LYS A 161 14.62 3.88 18.56
N ASN A 162 13.99 4.55 19.52
CA ASN A 162 14.03 6.01 19.63
C ASN A 162 15.44 6.51 19.95
N ALA A 163 16.11 5.92 20.94
CA ALA A 163 17.46 6.31 21.34
C ALA A 163 18.50 6.06 20.22
N MET A 164 18.33 5.00 19.43
CA MET A 164 19.16 4.70 18.27
C MET A 164 18.87 5.60 17.05
N GLY A 165 17.88 6.50 17.11
CA GLY A 165 17.56 7.42 16.02
C GLY A 165 16.78 6.83 14.85
N HIS A 166 16.59 5.50 14.79
CA HIS A 166 15.88 4.83 13.69
C HIS A 166 14.48 5.39 13.43
N ILE A 167 13.75 5.79 14.48
CA ILE A 167 12.41 6.37 14.33
C ILE A 167 12.49 7.79 13.75
N SER A 168 13.47 8.60 14.21
CA SER A 168 13.69 9.95 13.69
C SER A 168 14.16 9.95 12.23
N GLU A 169 14.99 8.99 11.83
CA GLU A 169 15.44 8.84 10.44
C GLU A 169 14.29 8.46 9.50
N LEU A 170 13.41 7.55 9.92
CA LEU A 170 12.22 7.18 9.15
C LEU A 170 11.26 8.38 8.98
N GLU A 171 11.09 9.20 10.02
CA GLU A 171 10.28 10.41 9.95
C GLU A 171 10.89 11.45 8.99
N LYS A 172 12.21 11.68 9.07
CA LYS A 172 12.93 12.57 8.14
C LYS A 172 12.84 12.08 6.69
N GLY A 173 12.94 10.77 6.47
CA GLY A 173 12.79 10.17 5.14
C GLY A 173 11.42 10.44 4.53
N LYS A 174 10.34 10.26 5.30
CA LYS A 174 8.98 10.58 4.86
C LYS A 174 8.80 12.07 4.56
N GLU A 175 9.38 12.94 5.37
CA GLU A 175 9.33 14.39 5.13
C GLU A 175 10.04 14.77 3.83
N PHE A 176 11.21 14.17 3.57
CA PHE A 176 11.94 14.36 2.32
C PHE A 176 11.16 13.88 1.09
N GLU A 177 10.53 12.70 1.16
CA GLU A 177 9.65 12.20 0.10
C GLU A 177 8.47 13.13 -0.16
N LEU A 178 7.82 13.62 0.90
CA LEU A 178 6.69 14.54 0.78
C LEU A 178 7.11 15.85 0.12
N ARG A 179 8.24 16.44 0.54
CA ARG A 179 8.80 17.66 -0.08
C ARG A 179 9.14 17.43 -1.54
N THR A 180 9.72 16.28 -1.88
CA THR A 180 10.06 15.92 -3.26
C THR A 180 8.80 15.83 -4.12
N LYS A 181 7.73 15.20 -3.61
CA LYS A 181 6.43 15.12 -4.28
C LYS A 181 5.81 16.50 -4.51
N GLN A 182 5.81 17.37 -3.49
CA GLN A 182 5.30 18.74 -3.61
C GLN A 182 6.07 19.57 -4.65
N ARG A 183 7.40 19.42 -4.68
CA ARG A 183 8.25 20.08 -5.69
C ARG A 183 7.88 19.64 -7.10
N LEU A 184 7.75 18.32 -7.32
CA LEU A 184 7.37 17.76 -8.63
C LEU A 184 5.97 18.23 -9.07
N GLN A 185 5.02 18.32 -8.14
CA GLN A 185 3.68 18.87 -8.45
C GLN A 185 3.74 20.36 -8.84
N SER A 186 4.52 21.16 -8.12
CA SER A 186 4.70 22.58 -8.45
C SER A 186 5.35 22.76 -9.82
N GLU A 187 6.33 21.91 -10.16
CA GLU A 187 6.98 21.92 -11.46
C GLU A 187 6.01 21.53 -12.60
N LEU A 188 5.14 20.54 -12.37
CA LEU A 188 4.05 20.21 -13.30
C LEU A 188 3.09 21.38 -13.51
N GLU A 189 2.64 22.04 -12.44
CA GLU A 189 1.73 23.19 -12.54
C GLU A 189 2.35 24.36 -13.31
N LEU A 190 3.65 24.62 -13.12
CA LEU A 190 4.37 25.62 -13.90
C LEU A 190 4.40 25.26 -15.39
N LYS A 191 4.66 23.98 -15.71
CA LYS A 191 4.67 23.49 -17.09
C LYS A 191 3.30 23.57 -17.75
N ASP A 192 2.22 23.30 -17.02
CA ASP A 192 0.85 23.46 -17.51
C ASP A 192 0.50 24.93 -17.80
N ARG A 193 0.95 25.86 -16.96
CA ARG A 193 0.77 27.31 -17.21
C ARG A 193 1.54 27.80 -18.43
N GLU A 194 2.79 27.38 -18.58
CA GLU A 194 3.59 27.68 -19.78
C GLU A 194 2.90 27.18 -21.05
N LEU A 195 2.33 25.96 -20.99
CA LEU A 195 1.59 25.37 -22.09
C LEU A 195 0.33 26.18 -22.43
N VAL A 196 -0.51 26.50 -21.45
CA VAL A 196 -1.73 27.30 -21.68
C VAL A 196 -1.41 28.67 -22.29
N SER A 197 -0.37 29.34 -21.80
CA SER A 197 0.08 30.62 -22.35
C SER A 197 0.50 30.49 -23.82
N PHE A 198 1.25 29.44 -24.15
CA PHE A 198 1.67 29.17 -25.53
C PHE A 198 0.47 28.89 -26.45
N LEU A 199 -0.50 28.10 -25.98
CA LEU A 199 -1.71 27.78 -26.74
C LEU A 199 -2.57 29.03 -26.99
N LEU A 200 -2.68 29.93 -26.01
CA LEU A 200 -3.40 31.19 -26.15
C LEU A 200 -2.76 32.11 -27.20
N GLN A 201 -1.43 32.26 -27.15
CA GLN A 201 -0.69 33.06 -28.14
C GLN A 201 -0.86 32.51 -29.55
N LEU A 202 -0.79 31.19 -29.72
CA LEU A 202 -1.03 30.57 -31.01
C LEU A 202 -2.48 30.79 -31.48
N SER A 203 -3.47 30.66 -30.61
CA SER A 203 -4.87 30.90 -30.98
C SER A 203 -5.12 32.33 -31.46
N GLN A 204 -4.56 33.32 -30.76
CA GLN A 204 -4.67 34.74 -31.15
C GLN A 204 -4.06 34.99 -32.53
N LYS A 205 -2.88 34.41 -32.81
CA LYS A 205 -2.22 34.53 -34.12
C LYS A 205 -3.09 33.96 -35.25
N ASN A 206 -3.77 32.84 -35.02
CA ASN A 206 -4.60 32.23 -36.06
C ASN A 206 -5.90 32.99 -36.33
N GLU A 207 -6.47 33.63 -35.32
CA GLU A 207 -7.61 34.52 -35.50
C GLU A 207 -7.25 35.70 -36.42
N LEU A 208 -6.07 36.28 -36.22
CA LEU A 208 -5.56 37.36 -37.07
C LEU A 208 -5.36 36.92 -38.52
N ILE A 209 -4.75 35.75 -38.73
CA ILE A 209 -4.57 35.17 -40.07
C ILE A 209 -5.93 34.96 -40.75
N SER A 210 -6.92 34.44 -40.02
CA SER A 210 -8.28 34.24 -40.54
C SER A 210 -8.96 35.57 -40.90
N LYS A 211 -8.81 36.60 -40.07
CA LYS A 211 -9.33 37.96 -40.35
C LYS A 211 -8.69 38.54 -41.61
N SER A 212 -7.37 38.48 -41.72
CA SER A 212 -6.64 38.97 -42.90
C SER A 212 -7.03 38.22 -44.18
N ALA A 213 -7.15 36.89 -44.12
CA ALA A 213 -7.57 36.08 -45.26
C ALA A 213 -9.01 36.41 -45.73
N ASN A 214 -9.92 36.69 -44.80
CA ASN A 214 -11.29 37.09 -45.13
C ASN A 214 -11.36 38.49 -45.76
N LEU A 215 -10.56 39.44 -45.29
CA LEU A 215 -10.45 40.76 -45.90
C LEU A 215 -9.91 40.69 -47.33
N LEU A 216 -8.85 39.89 -47.56
CA LEU A 216 -8.31 39.64 -48.89
C LEU A 216 -9.34 39.03 -49.85
N LYS A 217 -10.18 38.10 -49.37
CA LYS A 217 -11.29 37.55 -50.19
C LYS A 217 -12.32 38.60 -50.58
N LYS A 218 -12.66 39.52 -49.66
CA LYS A 218 -13.61 40.61 -49.93
C LYS A 218 -13.05 41.64 -50.93
N GLY A 219 -11.74 41.91 -50.90
CA GLY A 219 -11.08 42.82 -51.84
C GLY A 219 -10.92 42.27 -53.26
N LYS A 220 -11.00 40.95 -53.47
CA LYS A 220 -10.70 40.29 -54.75
C LYS A 220 -11.69 40.60 -55.89
N HIS A 221 -12.84 41.18 -55.56
CA HIS A 221 -13.91 41.53 -56.51
C HIS A 221 -14.43 42.97 -56.32
N GLY A 222 -13.70 43.81 -55.58
CA GLY A 222 -14.10 45.20 -55.31
C GLY A 222 -13.45 46.20 -56.26
N ASP A 223 -14.11 47.34 -56.46
CA ASP A 223 -13.58 48.46 -57.23
C ASP A 223 -12.34 49.08 -56.55
N ASP A 224 -11.56 49.91 -57.27
CA ASP A 224 -10.29 50.49 -56.79
C ASP A 224 -10.39 51.16 -55.39
N LYS A 225 -11.54 51.78 -55.10
CA LYS A 225 -11.82 52.39 -53.78
C LYS A 225 -11.99 51.34 -52.68
N HIS A 226 -12.61 50.21 -52.97
CA HIS A 226 -12.74 49.07 -52.05
C HIS A 226 -11.41 48.35 -51.84
N ILE A 227 -10.60 48.20 -52.89
CA ILE A 227 -9.26 47.61 -52.79
C ILE A 227 -8.39 48.46 -51.85
N LYS A 228 -8.44 49.78 -51.98
CA LYS A 228 -7.70 50.71 -51.12
C LYS A 228 -8.10 50.61 -49.63
N ILE A 229 -9.40 50.52 -49.34
CA ILE A 229 -9.91 50.33 -47.97
C ILE A 229 -9.43 48.99 -47.38
N VAL A 230 -9.44 47.92 -48.19
CA VAL A 230 -8.96 46.60 -47.75
C VAL A 230 -7.45 46.62 -47.47
N LEU A 231 -6.66 47.36 -48.27
CA LEU A 231 -5.22 47.52 -48.05
C LEU A 231 -4.91 48.33 -46.77
N GLU A 232 -5.64 49.42 -46.51
CA GLU A 232 -5.50 50.21 -45.28
C GLU A 232 -5.84 49.37 -44.03
N GLN A 233 -6.91 48.57 -44.08
CA GLN A 233 -7.29 47.65 -43.00
C GLN A 233 -6.26 46.53 -42.77
N LEU A 234 -5.62 46.03 -43.82
CA LEU A 234 -4.55 45.04 -43.71
C LEU A 234 -3.26 45.64 -43.15
N GLU A 235 -2.89 46.86 -43.56
CA GLU A 235 -1.75 47.56 -42.98
C GLU A 235 -1.92 47.81 -41.49
N GLU A 236 -3.12 48.14 -41.02
CA GLU A 236 -3.41 48.33 -39.60
C GLU A 236 -3.26 47.01 -38.80
N ILE A 237 -3.75 45.90 -39.35
CA ILE A 237 -3.60 44.56 -38.74
C ILE A 237 -2.13 44.11 -38.71
N LEU A 238 -1.35 44.43 -39.74
CA LEU A 238 0.05 44.01 -39.89
C LEU A 238 1.02 44.88 -39.08
N LYS A 239 0.78 46.20 -38.96
CA LYS A 239 1.58 47.12 -38.12
C LYS A 239 1.46 46.79 -36.63
N GLY A 240 0.38 46.13 -36.20
CA GLY A 240 0.17 45.70 -34.82
C GLY A 240 0.84 44.37 -34.41
N ASN A 241 1.46 43.59 -35.31
CA ASN A 241 1.89 42.21 -35.01
C ASN A 241 3.24 41.78 -35.61
N SER A 242 4.31 42.52 -35.32
CA SER A 242 5.68 42.08 -35.65
C SER A 242 6.25 41.14 -34.57
N VAL A 243 5.79 39.88 -34.45
CA VAL A 243 6.53 38.84 -33.70
C VAL A 243 6.38 37.45 -34.31
N GLN A 244 7.50 36.95 -34.85
CA GLN A 244 7.90 35.60 -35.26
C GLN A 244 6.87 34.46 -35.09
N THR A 245 6.59 33.74 -36.17
CA THR A 245 5.80 32.51 -36.20
C THR A 245 6.55 31.35 -35.56
N PRO A 246 6.00 30.63 -34.56
CA PRO A 246 6.59 29.40 -34.05
C PRO A 246 6.51 28.29 -35.12
N ASP A 247 7.67 27.82 -35.57
CA ASP A 247 7.81 26.71 -36.50
C ASP A 247 7.35 25.39 -35.84
N TRP A 248 6.85 24.44 -36.63
CA TRP A 248 6.52 23.07 -36.18
C TRP A 248 7.67 22.44 -35.39
N VAL A 249 8.91 22.82 -35.71
CA VAL A 249 10.13 22.47 -34.99
C VAL A 249 10.07 22.83 -33.49
N MET A 250 9.47 23.95 -33.10
CA MET A 250 9.31 24.34 -31.70
C MET A 250 8.28 23.46 -30.97
N ILE A 251 7.21 23.07 -31.66
CA ILE A 251 6.16 22.21 -31.12
C ILE A 251 6.71 20.80 -30.90
N GLU A 252 7.44 20.27 -31.88
CA GLU A 252 8.11 18.98 -31.78
C GLU A 252 9.13 18.95 -30.64
N LYS A 253 9.97 19.99 -30.52
CA LYS A 253 10.94 20.12 -29.43
C LYS A 253 10.27 20.21 -28.05
N GLN A 254 9.16 20.91 -27.94
CA GLN A 254 8.40 21.01 -26.68
C GLN A 254 7.67 19.71 -26.35
N MET A 255 7.16 18.99 -27.35
CA MET A 255 6.56 17.66 -27.18
C MET A 255 7.59 16.62 -26.74
N GLU A 256 8.79 16.62 -27.31
CA GLU A 256 9.86 15.72 -26.89
C GLU A 256 10.34 16.04 -25.47
N LYS A 257 10.35 17.33 -25.08
CA LYS A 257 10.71 17.75 -23.73
C LYS A 257 9.65 17.40 -22.67
N SER A 258 8.36 17.56 -22.99
CA SER A 258 7.24 17.30 -22.07
C SER A 258 6.81 15.83 -22.05
N HIS A 259 6.95 15.14 -23.17
CA HIS A 259 6.55 13.74 -23.37
C HIS A 259 7.59 12.96 -24.17
N PRO A 260 8.76 12.63 -23.58
CA PRO A 260 9.87 12.00 -24.28
C PRO A 260 9.47 10.71 -25.01
N GLY A 261 9.83 10.60 -26.29
CA GLY A 261 9.59 9.43 -27.13
C GLY A 261 8.12 9.16 -27.49
N PHE A 262 7.19 10.08 -27.21
CA PHE A 262 5.77 9.92 -27.55
C PHE A 262 5.56 9.69 -29.06
N LEU A 263 6.15 10.54 -29.90
CA LEU A 263 6.01 10.45 -31.36
C LEU A 263 6.61 9.14 -31.89
N ASN A 264 7.78 8.76 -31.37
CA ASN A 264 8.44 7.50 -31.73
C ASN A 264 7.57 6.30 -31.39
N ARG A 265 7.06 6.20 -30.16
CA ARG A 265 6.17 5.09 -29.74
C ARG A 265 4.89 5.02 -30.57
N LEU A 266 4.30 6.19 -30.86
CA LEU A 266 3.10 6.28 -31.67
C LEU A 266 3.34 5.83 -33.12
N GLN A 267 4.48 6.23 -33.72
CA GLN A 267 4.87 5.88 -35.08
C GLN A 267 5.26 4.40 -35.22
N THR A 268 5.95 3.83 -34.22
CA THR A 268 6.26 2.40 -34.19
C THR A 268 5.00 1.55 -34.15
N LYS A 269 4.00 1.94 -33.36
CA LYS A 269 2.76 1.17 -33.20
C LYS A 269 1.75 1.41 -34.33
N TYR A 270 1.75 2.59 -34.93
CA TYR A 270 0.86 2.93 -36.05
C TYR A 270 1.64 3.56 -37.20
N PRO A 271 2.35 2.77 -38.03
CA PRO A 271 3.16 3.29 -39.14
C PRO A 271 2.36 4.01 -40.23
N VAL A 272 1.03 3.79 -40.27
CA VAL A 272 0.10 4.32 -41.28
C VAL A 272 -0.26 5.79 -41.02
N ILE A 273 0.08 6.35 -39.85
CA ILE A 273 -0.22 7.75 -39.53
C ILE A 273 0.78 8.67 -40.25
N SER A 274 0.25 9.66 -40.96
CA SER A 274 1.06 10.67 -41.65
C SER A 274 1.60 11.71 -40.67
N VAL A 275 2.58 12.52 -41.13
CA VAL A 275 3.08 13.67 -40.35
C VAL A 275 1.94 14.60 -39.91
N LYS A 276 0.92 14.81 -40.75
CA LYS A 276 -0.28 15.61 -40.40
C LYS A 276 -1.10 14.98 -39.27
N ASP A 277 -1.19 13.64 -39.25
CA ASP A 277 -1.87 12.91 -38.19
C ASP A 277 -1.06 12.97 -36.88
N GLN A 278 0.27 12.93 -36.95
CA GLN A 278 1.15 13.13 -35.79
C GLN A 278 0.96 14.52 -35.18
N LYS A 279 0.89 15.58 -36.00
CA LYS A 279 0.59 16.94 -35.50
C LYS A 279 -0.74 16.99 -34.77
N LEU A 280 -1.76 16.37 -35.35
CA LEU A 280 -3.09 16.30 -34.75
C LEU A 280 -3.08 15.51 -33.42
N CYS A 281 -2.32 14.42 -33.33
CA CYS A 281 -2.13 13.67 -32.09
C CYS A 281 -1.47 14.50 -30.99
N CYS A 282 -0.44 15.29 -31.32
CA CYS A 282 0.19 16.20 -30.35
C CYS A 282 -0.85 17.19 -29.80
N TYR A 283 -1.62 17.85 -30.66
CA TYR A 283 -2.62 18.82 -30.20
C TYR A 283 -3.72 18.19 -29.34
N ILE A 284 -4.20 17.00 -29.70
CA ILE A 284 -5.22 16.28 -28.92
C ILE A 284 -4.66 15.82 -27.57
N ARG A 285 -3.38 15.41 -27.52
CA ARG A 285 -2.72 15.00 -26.28
C ARG A 285 -2.52 16.18 -25.33
N LEU A 286 -2.23 17.38 -25.87
CA LEU A 286 -2.15 18.63 -25.11
C LEU A 286 -3.51 19.14 -24.61
N GLY A 287 -4.59 18.38 -24.81
CA GLY A 287 -5.92 18.70 -24.27
C GLY A 287 -6.73 19.70 -25.11
N LEU A 288 -6.23 20.12 -26.28
CA LEU A 288 -6.89 21.13 -27.09
C LEU A 288 -8.24 20.66 -27.65
N SER A 289 -9.21 21.56 -27.62
CA SER A 289 -10.52 21.40 -28.22
C SER A 289 -10.45 21.47 -29.75
N SER A 290 -11.46 20.93 -30.43
CA SER A 290 -11.53 21.03 -31.90
C SER A 290 -11.59 22.48 -32.39
N LYS A 291 -12.11 23.41 -31.57
CA LYS A 291 -12.16 24.85 -31.86
C LYS A 291 -10.76 25.47 -31.81
N GLU A 292 -9.99 25.17 -30.77
CA GLU A 292 -8.61 25.68 -30.64
C GLU A 292 -7.71 25.10 -31.72
N ILE A 293 -7.78 23.78 -31.96
CA ILE A 293 -7.03 23.11 -33.04
C ILE A 293 -7.37 23.70 -34.41
N SER A 294 -8.64 24.06 -34.63
CA SER A 294 -9.07 24.67 -35.90
C SER A 294 -8.45 26.04 -36.12
N GLY A 295 -8.30 26.81 -35.03
CA GLY A 295 -7.45 27.98 -34.99
C GLY A 295 -6.03 27.60 -35.41
N LEU A 296 -5.37 26.71 -34.66
CA LEU A 296 -3.97 26.30 -34.89
C LEU A 296 -3.63 25.87 -36.32
N LEU A 297 -4.55 25.15 -36.97
CA LEU A 297 -4.35 24.60 -38.30
C LEU A 297 -4.92 25.49 -39.41
N ASN A 298 -5.53 26.63 -39.07
CA ASN A 298 -6.22 27.53 -39.98
C ASN A 298 -7.24 26.80 -40.88
N ILE A 299 -8.06 25.94 -40.28
CA ILE A 299 -9.12 25.18 -40.94
C ILE A 299 -10.43 25.32 -40.14
N THR A 300 -11.55 24.84 -40.68
CA THR A 300 -12.81 24.90 -39.93
C THR A 300 -12.82 23.90 -38.76
N PRO A 301 -13.53 24.17 -37.65
CA PRO A 301 -13.77 23.18 -36.58
C PRO A 301 -14.30 21.85 -37.12
N LYS A 302 -15.16 21.91 -38.15
CA LYS A 302 -15.69 20.74 -38.83
C LYS A 302 -14.61 19.92 -39.52
N SER A 303 -13.64 20.58 -40.16
CA SER A 303 -12.48 19.92 -40.77
C SER A 303 -11.63 19.21 -39.72
N VAL A 304 -11.48 19.78 -38.52
CA VAL A 304 -10.79 19.12 -37.39
C VAL A 304 -11.56 17.89 -36.91
N GLU A 305 -12.88 17.99 -36.76
CA GLU A 305 -13.72 16.84 -36.39
C GLU A 305 -13.57 15.68 -37.38
N ILE A 306 -13.61 15.99 -38.68
CA ILE A 306 -13.40 14.99 -39.75
C ILE A 306 -11.99 14.40 -39.65
N ALA A 307 -10.97 15.22 -39.38
CA ALA A 307 -9.60 14.74 -39.18
C ALA A 307 -9.49 13.81 -37.96
N ARG A 308 -10.20 14.12 -36.85
CA ARG A 308 -10.27 13.25 -35.65
C ARG A 308 -10.98 11.92 -35.95
N VAL A 309 -12.03 11.93 -36.77
CA VAL A 309 -12.72 10.70 -37.21
C VAL A 309 -11.80 9.84 -38.08
N ARG A 310 -11.10 10.44 -39.06
CA ARG A 310 -10.11 9.74 -39.89
C ARG A 310 -8.96 9.19 -39.05
N LEU A 311 -8.47 9.97 -38.09
CA LEU A 311 -7.44 9.53 -37.16
C LEU A 311 -7.90 8.34 -36.32
N ARG A 312 -9.14 8.33 -35.82
CA ARG A 312 -9.72 7.17 -35.12
C ARG A 312 -9.72 5.91 -35.98
N GLN A 313 -10.08 6.03 -37.26
CA GLN A 313 -10.07 4.90 -38.19
C GLN A 313 -8.65 4.35 -38.40
N LYS A 314 -7.67 5.24 -38.59
CA LYS A 314 -6.25 4.87 -38.72
C LYS A 314 -5.69 4.21 -37.46
N LEU A 315 -6.14 4.64 -36.29
CA LEU A 315 -5.77 4.07 -34.98
C LEU A 315 -6.63 2.86 -34.59
N GLN A 316 -7.61 2.47 -35.42
CA GLN A 316 -8.54 1.35 -35.20
C GLN A 316 -9.31 1.45 -33.86
N LEU A 317 -9.73 2.67 -33.49
CA LEU A 317 -10.40 2.95 -32.22
C LEU A 317 -11.92 2.92 -32.35
N SER A 318 -12.59 2.32 -31.36
CA SER A 318 -14.05 2.36 -31.24
C SER A 318 -14.55 3.76 -30.86
N SER A 319 -15.81 4.06 -31.18
CA SER A 319 -16.46 5.35 -30.87
C SER A 319 -16.54 5.65 -29.36
N LYS A 320 -16.50 4.61 -28.51
CA LYS A 320 -16.60 4.72 -27.05
C LYS A 320 -15.32 5.24 -26.38
N ILE A 321 -14.16 5.06 -27.01
CA ILE A 321 -12.86 5.49 -26.44
C ILE A 321 -12.63 6.96 -26.76
N ARG A 322 -12.26 7.78 -25.77
CA ARG A 322 -11.85 9.17 -26.01
C ARG A 322 -10.42 9.19 -26.57
N LEU A 323 -10.23 9.81 -27.73
CA LEU A 323 -8.93 9.98 -28.40
C LEU A 323 -7.86 10.57 -27.46
N SER A 324 -8.21 11.56 -26.63
CA SER A 324 -7.28 12.16 -25.66
C SER A 324 -6.82 11.15 -24.62
N THR A 325 -7.75 10.38 -24.04
CA THR A 325 -7.46 9.33 -23.06
C THR A 325 -6.61 8.21 -23.65
N PHE A 326 -6.87 7.82 -24.89
CA PHE A 326 -6.06 6.83 -25.60
C PHE A 326 -4.65 7.34 -25.85
N LEU A 327 -4.51 8.57 -26.34
CA LEU A 327 -3.20 9.14 -26.64
C LEU A 327 -2.34 9.32 -25.40
N MET A 328 -2.92 9.55 -24.21
CA MET A 328 -2.20 9.63 -22.93
C MET A 328 -1.48 8.32 -22.52
N GLN A 329 -1.81 7.18 -23.13
CA GLN A 329 -1.17 5.89 -22.85
C GLN A 329 0.19 5.71 -23.53
N PHE A 330 0.53 6.62 -24.45
CA PHE A 330 1.81 6.69 -25.14
C PHE A 330 2.76 7.65 -24.46
#